data_AF-A0A523E3A1-F1
#
_entry.id   AF-A0A523E3A1-F1
#
_cell.length_a   1.000
_cell.length_b   1.000
_cell.length_c   1.000
_cell.angle_alpha   90.00
_cell.angle_beta   90.00
_cell.angle_gamma   90.00
#
_symmetry.space_group_name_H-M   'P 1'
#
loop_
_entity.id
_entity.type
_entity.pdbx_description
1 polymer ?
#
loop_
_entity_poly.entity_id
_entity_poly.type
_entity_poly.pdbx_seq_one_letter_code
_entity_poly.pdbx_strand_id
1 'polypeptide(L)'
;MPEAKRSWAIARLYPEKPIMLDGKRISGGNLLVLNPARGDSPMTLEVRVIDMRDLFVNVNVVAEPPPGQKLFEEPARFEKVDSVAERLTLALREGDKTIELSIHYGDRRATLTFER
;
A
#
# COMPACT_ATOMS: atom_id res chain seq x y z
N MET A 1 -10.82 -0.06 -20.38
CA MET A 1 -10.80 0.84 -19.19
C MET A 1 -9.37 1.30 -18.94
N PRO A 2 -9.05 2.59 -19.14
CA PRO A 2 -7.74 3.17 -18.83
C PRO A 2 -7.34 3.00 -17.35
N GLU A 3 -8.36 2.94 -16.48
CA GLU A 3 -8.27 2.77 -15.03
C GLU A 3 -7.51 1.51 -14.60
N ALA A 4 -7.63 0.41 -15.33
CA ALA A 4 -6.92 -0.84 -15.00
C ALA A 4 -5.42 -0.81 -15.35
N LYS A 5 -4.93 0.26 -16.01
CA LYS A 5 -3.53 0.34 -16.45
C LYS A 5 -2.68 1.27 -15.61
N ARG A 6 -3.26 2.23 -14.88
CA ARG A 6 -2.48 3.19 -14.08
C ARG A 6 -2.26 2.70 -12.64
N SER A 7 -1.24 3.25 -12.01
CA SER A 7 -0.97 3.04 -10.59
C SER A 7 -1.94 3.88 -9.74
N TRP A 8 -2.22 3.41 -8.52
CA TRP A 8 -3.21 4.03 -7.65
C TRP A 8 -2.66 4.25 -6.26
N ALA A 9 -2.66 5.48 -5.76
CA ALA A 9 -2.52 5.74 -4.33
C ALA A 9 -3.79 5.25 -3.63
N ILE A 10 -3.64 4.23 -2.78
CA ILE A 10 -4.77 3.59 -2.08
C ILE A 10 -4.84 3.96 -0.61
N ALA A 11 -3.74 4.43 -0.02
CA ALA A 11 -3.74 4.98 1.33
C ALA A 11 -2.50 5.81 1.65
N ARG A 12 -2.64 6.60 2.72
CA ARG A 12 -1.54 7.29 3.39
C ARG A 12 -1.16 6.53 4.64
N LEU A 13 0.13 6.27 4.82
CA LEU A 13 0.67 5.59 5.98
C LEU A 13 0.97 6.61 7.07
N TYR A 14 0.27 6.47 8.19
CA TYR A 14 0.47 7.21 9.45
C TYR A 14 0.72 6.26 10.60
N PRO A 15 1.90 5.61 10.64
CA PRO A 15 2.22 4.81 11.80
C PRO A 15 2.48 5.75 13.00
N GLU A 16 1.91 5.43 14.16
CA GLU A 16 2.07 6.22 15.40
C GLU A 16 3.55 6.29 15.84
N LYS A 17 4.31 5.24 15.53
CA LYS A 17 5.76 5.17 15.69
C LYS A 17 6.39 4.84 14.34
N PRO A 18 7.62 5.32 14.06
CA PRO A 18 8.32 4.94 12.85
C PRO A 18 8.47 3.41 12.76
N ILE A 19 8.20 2.84 11.59
CA ILE A 19 8.41 1.43 11.31
C ILE A 19 9.59 1.27 10.35
N MET A 20 10.31 0.16 10.46
CA MET A 20 11.36 -0.20 9.50
C MET A 20 10.76 -1.16 8.47
N LEU A 21 10.95 -0.85 7.19
CA LEU A 21 10.62 -1.72 6.07
C LEU A 21 11.89 -1.89 5.23
N ASP A 22 12.44 -3.10 5.18
CA ASP A 22 13.65 -3.40 4.42
C ASP A 22 14.81 -2.42 4.72
N GLY A 23 15.07 -2.20 6.02
CA GLY A 23 16.07 -1.25 6.50
C GLY A 23 15.74 0.25 6.27
N LYS A 24 14.60 0.57 5.66
CA LYS A 24 14.15 1.95 5.43
C LYS A 24 13.11 2.36 6.47
N ARG A 25 13.34 3.53 7.07
CA ARG A 25 12.43 4.12 8.03
C ARG A 25 11.21 4.71 7.32
N ILE A 26 10.04 4.20 7.65
CA ILE A 26 8.74 4.75 7.27
C ILE A 26 8.27 5.60 8.45
N SER A 27 8.12 6.90 8.21
CA SER A 27 7.58 7.87 9.15
C SER A 27 6.43 8.60 8.46
N GLY A 28 5.44 9.07 9.22
CA GLY A 28 4.20 9.62 8.65
C GLY A 28 4.39 10.49 7.39
N GLY A 29 3.53 10.26 6.38
CA GLY A 29 3.60 10.94 5.09
C GLY A 29 4.02 10.06 3.90
N ASN A 30 4.17 8.76 4.10
CA ASN A 30 4.34 7.81 2.99
C ASN A 30 2.99 7.43 2.35
N LEU A 31 3.00 7.10 1.06
CA LEU A 31 1.84 6.53 0.36
C LEU A 31 2.02 5.05 0.10
N LEU A 32 0.92 4.32 0.25
CA LEU A 32 0.76 2.97 -0.27
C LEU A 32 0.14 3.06 -1.67
N VAL A 33 0.86 2.51 -2.65
CA VAL A 33 0.51 2.55 -4.06
C VAL A 33 0.27 1.14 -4.57
N LEU A 34 -0.88 0.92 -5.23
CA LEU A 34 -1.19 -0.31 -5.93
C LEU A 34 -0.84 -0.15 -7.41
N ASN A 35 0.05 -1.01 -7.90
CA ASN A 35 0.40 -1.12 -9.30
C ASN A 35 -0.30 -2.36 -9.90
N PRO A 36 -1.25 -2.21 -10.83
CA PRO A 36 -1.91 -3.36 -11.45
C PRO A 36 -0.90 -4.17 -12.28
N ALA A 37 -1.19 -5.46 -12.47
CA ALA A 37 -0.40 -6.31 -13.36
C ALA A 37 -0.38 -5.75 -14.79
N ARG A 38 0.78 -5.81 -15.45
CA ARG A 38 0.99 -5.30 -16.82
C ARG A 38 1.79 -6.30 -17.64
N GLY A 39 1.16 -6.90 -18.65
CA GLY A 39 1.78 -7.97 -19.44
C GLY A 39 2.18 -9.12 -18.51
N ASP A 40 3.45 -9.48 -18.53
CA ASP A 40 4.02 -10.53 -17.67
C ASP A 40 4.44 -10.03 -16.27
N SER A 41 4.36 -8.72 -16.01
CA SER A 41 4.68 -8.17 -14.69
C SER A 41 3.52 -8.38 -13.71
N PRO A 42 3.77 -8.97 -12.52
CA PRO A 42 2.72 -9.17 -11.52
C PRO A 42 2.23 -7.83 -10.97
N MET A 43 1.08 -7.88 -10.31
CA MET A 43 0.61 -6.77 -9.49
C MET A 43 1.58 -6.54 -8.33
N THR A 44 1.85 -5.28 -7.99
CA THR A 44 2.73 -4.92 -6.87
C THR A 44 2.11 -3.88 -5.95
N LEU A 45 2.58 -3.86 -4.71
CA LEU A 45 2.34 -2.80 -3.75
C LEU A 45 3.65 -2.08 -3.49
N GLU A 46 3.60 -0.76 -3.59
CA GLU A 46 4.74 0.14 -3.45
C GLU A 46 4.53 1.06 -2.25
N VAL A 47 5.60 1.31 -1.48
CA VAL A 47 5.64 2.41 -0.49
C VAL A 47 6.48 3.54 -1.07
N ARG A 48 5.87 4.72 -1.17
CA ARG A 48 6.48 5.92 -1.76
C ARG A 48 6.60 7.04 -0.73
N VAL A 49 7.78 7.68 -0.63
CA VAL A 49 7.91 9.01 -0.01
C VAL A 49 7.43 10.03 -1.01
N ILE A 50 6.53 10.90 -0.57
CA ILE A 50 6.04 12.00 -1.37
C ILE A 50 6.33 13.32 -0.67
N ASP A 51 6.47 14.39 -1.43
CA ASP A 51 6.38 15.72 -0.84
C ASP A 51 4.94 15.93 -0.40
N MET A 52 4.76 16.19 0.89
CA MET A 52 3.43 16.38 1.47
C MET A 52 2.71 17.61 0.91
N ARG A 53 3.45 18.55 0.31
CA ARG A 53 2.89 19.70 -0.40
C ARG A 53 2.22 19.30 -1.71
N ASP A 54 2.66 18.22 -2.34
CA ASP A 54 2.06 17.71 -3.58
C ASP A 54 0.79 16.89 -3.33
N LEU A 55 0.48 16.62 -2.05
CA LEU A 55 -0.69 15.86 -1.63
C LEU A 55 -1.90 16.78 -1.38
N PHE A 56 -2.46 17.35 -2.45
CA PHE A 56 -3.53 18.36 -2.35
C PHE A 56 -4.95 17.81 -2.06
N VAL A 57 -5.14 16.51 -1.94
CA VAL A 57 -6.50 15.93 -1.87
C VAL A 57 -6.60 14.92 -0.74
N ASN A 58 -7.72 14.92 -0.01
CA ASN A 58 -8.09 13.88 0.95
C ASN A 58 -7.86 12.47 0.34
N VAL A 59 -6.73 11.83 0.66
CA VAL A 59 -6.35 10.53 0.08
C VAL A 59 -7.05 9.39 0.82
N ASN A 60 -8.38 9.41 0.75
CA ASN A 60 -9.22 8.21 0.88
C ASN A 60 -9.76 7.80 -0.50
N VAL A 61 -9.22 8.38 -1.58
CA VAL A 61 -9.76 8.23 -2.93
C VAL A 61 -8.64 7.81 -3.87
N VAL A 62 -8.92 6.69 -4.53
CA VAL A 62 -8.20 6.02 -5.62
C VAL A 62 -7.74 7.07 -6.66
N ALA A 63 -6.54 7.59 -6.50
CA ALA A 63 -5.96 8.66 -7.33
C ALA A 63 -4.61 8.24 -7.90
N GLU A 64 -4.16 8.91 -8.94
CA GLU A 64 -2.81 8.68 -9.46
C GLU A 64 -1.78 9.13 -8.41
N PRO A 65 -0.79 8.29 -8.07
CA PRO A 65 0.19 8.65 -7.06
C PRO A 65 1.07 9.79 -7.58
N PRO A 66 1.31 10.85 -6.78
CA PRO A 66 2.25 11.90 -7.16
C PRO A 66 3.66 11.32 -7.35
N PRO A 67 4.55 12.05 -8.06
CA PRO A 67 5.95 11.68 -8.14
C PRO A 67 6.56 11.61 -6.73
N GLY A 68 7.51 10.71 -6.54
CA GLY A 68 8.11 10.50 -5.24
C GLY A 68 9.16 9.39 -5.26
N GLN A 69 9.91 9.29 -4.18
CA GLN A 69 10.93 8.27 -4.04
C GLN A 69 10.28 6.94 -3.64
N LYS A 70 10.44 5.92 -4.48
CA LYS A 70 10.08 4.54 -4.13
C LYS A 70 11.01 4.05 -3.02
N LEU A 71 10.45 3.75 -1.86
CA LEU A 71 11.20 3.11 -0.78
C LEU A 71 11.19 1.60 -0.94
N PHE A 72 10.06 1.05 -1.36
CA PHE A 72 9.84 -0.38 -1.27
C PHE A 72 8.80 -0.82 -2.30
N GLU A 73 8.91 -2.06 -2.79
CA GLU A 73 7.96 -2.68 -3.70
C GLU A 73 7.97 -4.20 -3.53
N GLU A 74 6.78 -4.79 -3.43
CA GLU A 74 6.62 -6.25 -3.37
C GLU A 74 5.47 -6.70 -4.27
N PRO A 75 5.53 -7.94 -4.80
CA PRO A 75 4.38 -8.58 -5.40
C PRO A 75 3.19 -8.59 -4.44
N ALA A 76 2.03 -8.20 -4.95
CA ALA A 76 0.79 -8.20 -4.19
C ALA A 76 -0.14 -9.28 -4.72
N ARG A 77 -0.54 -10.20 -3.85
CA ARG A 77 -1.52 -11.25 -4.18
C ARG A 77 -2.79 -11.04 -3.37
N PHE A 78 -3.90 -10.83 -4.07
CA PHE A 78 -5.23 -10.73 -3.47
C PHE A 78 -5.94 -12.08 -3.54
N GLU A 79 -6.10 -12.71 -2.39
CA GLU A 79 -6.79 -13.97 -2.23
C GLU A 79 -8.25 -13.73 -1.87
N LYS A 80 -9.12 -14.66 -2.27
CA LYS A 80 -10.53 -14.61 -1.91
C LYS A 80 -10.69 -15.09 -0.47
N VAL A 81 -11.46 -14.35 0.32
CA VAL A 81 -11.77 -14.66 1.73
C VAL A 81 -13.26 -14.60 1.96
N ASP A 82 -13.76 -15.35 2.94
CA ASP A 82 -15.21 -15.41 3.24
C ASP A 82 -15.75 -14.09 3.82
N SER A 83 -14.90 -13.35 4.53
CA SER A 83 -15.25 -12.05 5.11
C SER A 83 -15.31 -10.97 4.03
N VAL A 84 -16.40 -10.19 3.99
CA VAL A 84 -16.54 -9.05 3.07
C VAL A 84 -16.26 -7.74 3.79
N ALA A 85 -15.35 -6.92 3.26
CA ALA A 85 -15.10 -5.56 3.72
C ALA A 85 -15.85 -4.55 2.83
N GLU A 86 -16.78 -3.78 3.40
CA GLU A 86 -17.57 -2.77 2.67
C GLU A 86 -16.75 -1.58 2.16
N ARG A 87 -15.58 -1.34 2.77
CA ARG A 87 -14.65 -0.26 2.43
C ARG A 87 -13.23 -0.81 2.42
N LEU A 88 -12.30 -0.13 1.73
CA LEU A 88 -10.89 -0.50 1.79
C LEU A 88 -10.41 -0.35 3.23
N THR A 89 -9.93 -1.44 3.81
CA THR A 89 -9.37 -1.47 5.16
C THR A 89 -7.90 -1.85 5.11
N LEU A 90 -7.11 -1.19 5.96
CA LEU A 90 -5.70 -1.44 6.14
C LEU A 90 -5.46 -1.71 7.62
N ALA A 91 -4.80 -2.81 7.91
CA ALA A 91 -4.38 -3.16 9.26
C ALA A 91 -2.89 -3.41 9.27
N LEU A 92 -2.17 -2.72 10.14
CA LEU A 92 -0.77 -3.00 10.44
C LEU A 92 -0.70 -3.77 11.76
N ARG A 93 -0.02 -4.91 11.76
CA ARG A 93 0.21 -5.71 12.96
C ARG A 93 1.69 -5.94 13.14
N GLU A 94 2.21 -5.57 14.30
CA GLU A 94 3.58 -5.86 14.67
C GLU A 94 3.65 -7.26 15.30
N GLY A 95 4.51 -8.12 14.75
CA GLY A 95 5.01 -9.34 15.39
C GLY A 95 6.43 -9.13 15.94
N ASP A 96 7.03 -10.17 16.52
CA ASP A 96 8.35 -10.08 17.16
C ASP A 96 9.44 -9.55 16.22
N LYS A 97 9.47 -10.05 14.97
CA LYS A 97 10.48 -9.69 13.95
C LYS A 97 9.86 -9.26 12.63
N THR A 98 8.54 -9.16 12.58
CA THR A 98 7.84 -8.86 11.35
C THR A 98 6.78 -7.80 11.56
N ILE A 99 6.47 -7.11 10.48
CA ILE A 99 5.31 -6.23 10.39
C ILE A 99 4.42 -6.80 9.30
N GLU A 100 3.16 -7.06 9.63
CA GLU A 100 2.17 -7.52 8.69
C GLU A 100 1.26 -6.35 8.29
N LEU A 101 1.21 -6.03 7.00
CA LEU A 101 0.21 -5.14 6.43
C LEU A 101 -0.86 -5.96 5.72
N SER A 102 -2.08 -5.95 6.26
CA SER A 102 -3.24 -6.54 5.61
C SER A 102 -4.07 -5.48 4.92
N ILE A 103 -4.43 -5.75 3.66
CA ILE A 103 -5.30 -4.93 2.81
C ILE A 103 -6.54 -5.74 2.49
N HIS A 104 -7.72 -5.24 2.86
CA HIS A 104 -8.98 -5.96 2.64
C HIS A 104 -10.03 -5.04 2.02
N TYR A 105 -10.56 -5.45 0.87
CA TYR A 105 -11.66 -4.81 0.17
C TYR A 105 -12.56 -5.84 -0.50
N GLY A 106 -13.88 -5.72 -0.31
CA GLY A 106 -14.83 -6.72 -0.78
C GLY A 106 -14.50 -8.10 -0.20
N ASP A 107 -14.58 -9.14 -1.04
CA ASP A 107 -14.21 -10.51 -0.70
C ASP A 107 -12.71 -10.82 -0.92
N ARG A 108 -11.86 -9.79 -1.01
CA ARG A 108 -10.43 -9.95 -1.33
C ARG A 108 -9.50 -9.40 -0.27
N ARG A 109 -8.49 -10.19 0.11
CA ARG A 109 -7.45 -9.79 1.04
C ARG A 109 -6.06 -10.01 0.44
N ALA A 110 -5.19 -9.02 0.59
CA ALA A 110 -3.76 -9.18 0.42
C ALA A 110 -3.08 -9.01 1.78
N THR A 111 -2.04 -9.80 2.02
CA THR A 111 -1.20 -9.68 3.21
C THR A 111 0.24 -9.56 2.75
N LEU A 112 0.92 -8.53 3.24
CA LEU A 112 2.35 -8.34 3.08
C LEU A 112 3.01 -8.50 4.44
N THR A 113 4.10 -9.27 4.47
CA THR A 113 4.90 -9.46 5.67
C THR A 113 6.28 -8.86 5.42
N PHE A 114 6.70 -7.99 6.32
CA PHE A 114 7.98 -7.30 6.27
C PHE A 114 8.84 -7.79 7.42
N GLU A 115 10.14 -7.96 7.21
CA GLU A 115 11.09 -8.16 8.29
C GLU A 115 11.50 -6.81 8.91
N ARG A 116 11.76 -6.82 10.22
CA ARG A 116 12.02 -5.63 11.02
C ARG A 116 13.50 -5.26 11.09
#